data_AF-A0A536VSG9-F1
#
_entry.id   AF-A0A536VSG9-F1
#
_cell.length_a   1.000
_cell.length_b   1.000
_cell.length_c   1.000
_cell.angle_alpha   90.00
_cell.angle_beta   90.00
_cell.angle_gamma   90.00
#
_symmetry.space_group_name_H-M   'P 1'
#
loop_
_entity.id
_entity.type
_entity.pdbx_description
1 polymer ?
#
loop_
_entity_poly.entity_id
_entity_poly.type
_entity_poly.pdbx_seq_one_letter_code
_entity_poly.pdbx_strand_id
1 'polypeptide(L)'
;MPESPDSSLHRAASPLETRIGLFAGATFRLASGRCLDCAAIPQALWYFADETIAAPRPGLPVAGFSRSVSVWQDVEQWAVTHPPGTPIDAPPLVWIGSPEIVRGASLSPDGATLAAGAKRWSFALVPKIPLNRSYYNAASTAYLAPRTLTVRGSSRDGVFTARTLWPEDFRLDSSAPSQRVDATP
;
A
#
# COMPACT_ATOMS: atom_id res chain seq x y z
N MET A 1 37.19 -13.27 -11.05
CA MET A 1 35.76 -13.22 -11.39
C MET A 1 35.23 -11.92 -10.82
N PRO A 2 34.66 -11.00 -11.60
CA PRO A 2 33.98 -9.85 -11.01
C PRO A 2 32.62 -10.31 -10.48
N GLU A 3 32.32 -9.98 -9.22
CA GLU A 3 30.97 -10.10 -8.68
C GLU A 3 30.00 -9.34 -9.60
N SER A 4 29.01 -10.05 -10.15
CA SER A 4 27.86 -9.40 -10.76
C SER A 4 27.17 -8.55 -9.69
N PRO A 5 26.93 -7.24 -9.91
CA PRO A 5 26.10 -6.47 -9.01
C PRO A 5 24.71 -7.11 -9.00
N ASP A 6 24.23 -7.48 -7.82
CA ASP A 6 22.92 -8.06 -7.62
C ASP A 6 21.84 -7.08 -8.11
N SER A 7 21.36 -7.29 -9.34
CA SER A 7 20.37 -6.42 -9.99
C SER A 7 18.97 -6.52 -9.38
N SER A 8 18.79 -7.34 -8.33
CA SER A 8 17.49 -7.62 -7.72
C SER A 8 17.03 -6.61 -6.66
N LEU A 9 17.87 -5.66 -6.23
CA LEU A 9 17.57 -4.82 -5.06
C LEU A 9 16.89 -3.46 -5.34
N HIS A 10 16.67 -3.05 -6.60
CA HIS A 10 16.29 -1.65 -6.87
C HIS A 10 15.17 -1.45 -7.90
N ARG A 11 14.03 -2.12 -7.70
CA ARG A 11 12.81 -1.76 -8.41
C ARG A 11 11.82 -1.09 -7.45
N ALA A 12 11.37 0.12 -7.81
CA ALA A 12 10.07 0.60 -7.36
C ALA A 12 9.03 -0.37 -7.92
N ALA A 13 8.74 -1.43 -7.16
CA ALA A 13 7.84 -2.48 -7.61
C ALA A 13 6.40 -2.01 -7.35
N SER A 14 5.65 -1.83 -8.43
CA SER A 14 4.21 -1.58 -8.32
C SER A 14 3.50 -2.87 -7.90
N PRO A 15 2.48 -2.80 -7.02
CA PRO A 15 1.60 -3.93 -6.76
C PRO A 15 0.97 -4.52 -8.03
N LEU A 16 0.83 -3.73 -9.10
CA LEU A 16 0.32 -4.20 -10.39
C LEU A 16 1.25 -5.18 -11.12
N GLU A 17 2.56 -5.16 -10.83
CA GLU A 17 3.54 -6.07 -11.43
C GLU A 17 3.60 -7.43 -10.73
N THR A 18 2.88 -7.59 -9.61
CA THR A 18 2.94 -8.79 -8.77
C THR A 18 1.54 -9.33 -8.47
N ARG A 19 1.16 -9.44 -7.19
CA ARG A 19 -0.16 -9.86 -6.74
C ARG A 19 -0.75 -8.82 -5.82
N ILE A 20 -2.06 -8.66 -5.92
CA ILE A 20 -2.88 -7.93 -4.95
C ILE A 20 -3.71 -8.98 -4.23
N GLY A 21 -3.22 -9.41 -3.05
CA GLY A 21 -3.80 -10.53 -2.32
C GLY A 21 -3.91 -11.78 -3.19
N LEU A 22 -5.13 -12.27 -3.37
CA LEU A 22 -5.42 -13.48 -4.15
C LEU A 22 -5.41 -13.24 -5.67
N PHE A 23 -5.32 -12.01 -6.15
CA PHE A 23 -5.44 -11.67 -7.56
C PHE A 23 -4.10 -11.31 -8.20
N ALA A 24 -3.96 -11.56 -9.51
CA ALA A 24 -2.82 -11.07 -10.27
C ALA A 24 -2.91 -9.54 -10.40
N GLY A 25 -1.83 -8.80 -10.09
CA GLY A 25 -1.86 -7.33 -10.11
C GLY A 25 -2.24 -6.77 -11.48
N ALA A 26 -1.86 -7.46 -12.56
CA ALA A 26 -2.12 -7.05 -13.94
C ALA A 26 -3.63 -6.98 -14.29
N THR A 27 -4.51 -7.66 -13.54
CA THR A 27 -5.97 -7.57 -13.76
C THR A 27 -6.57 -6.27 -13.23
N PHE A 28 -5.77 -5.44 -12.56
CA PHE A 28 -6.16 -4.13 -12.08
C PHE A 28 -5.46 -3.01 -12.85
N ARG A 29 -5.98 -1.81 -12.69
CA ARG A 29 -5.34 -0.55 -13.07
C ARG A 29 -5.28 0.38 -11.87
N LEU A 30 -4.24 1.21 -11.80
CA LEU A 30 -4.19 2.29 -10.83
C LEU A 30 -5.20 3.37 -11.24
N ALA A 31 -5.90 3.92 -10.25
CA ALA A 31 -6.84 5.01 -10.38
C ALA A 31 -6.90 5.80 -9.07
N SER A 32 -7.79 6.79 -9.01
CA SER A 32 -8.24 7.41 -7.76
C SER A 32 -9.74 7.21 -7.57
N GLY A 33 -10.27 7.54 -6.40
CA GLY A 33 -11.72 7.51 -6.16
C GLY A 33 -12.51 8.49 -7.05
N ARG A 34 -11.85 9.40 -7.78
CA ARG A 34 -12.48 10.24 -8.83
C ARG A 34 -12.74 9.52 -10.14
N CYS A 35 -12.45 8.22 -10.21
CA CYS A 35 -12.70 7.37 -11.35
C CYS A 35 -14.19 7.27 -11.70
N LEU A 36 -14.56 7.60 -12.93
CA LEU A 36 -15.96 7.60 -13.39
C LEU A 36 -16.41 6.24 -13.94
N ASP A 37 -15.46 5.38 -14.32
CA ASP A 37 -15.68 4.08 -14.96
C ASP A 37 -15.31 2.90 -14.05
N CYS A 38 -15.12 3.15 -12.75
CA CYS A 38 -14.80 2.11 -11.78
C CYS A 38 -16.06 1.38 -11.32
N ALA A 39 -15.98 0.06 -11.17
CA ALA A 39 -17.08 -0.79 -10.70
C ALA A 39 -17.44 -0.60 -9.21
N ALA A 40 -16.77 0.31 -8.50
CA ALA A 40 -16.99 0.56 -7.08
C ALA A 40 -18.24 1.38 -6.80
N ILE A 41 -18.83 1.15 -5.61
CA ILE A 41 -19.99 1.92 -5.16
C ILE A 41 -19.62 3.40 -4.93
N PRO A 42 -20.55 4.34 -5.14
CA PRO A 42 -20.28 5.77 -5.01
C PRO A 42 -19.72 6.18 -3.64
N GLN A 43 -20.15 5.53 -2.57
CA GLN A 43 -19.69 5.80 -1.20
C GLN A 43 -18.21 5.46 -1.03
N ALA A 44 -17.74 4.36 -1.62
CA ALA A 44 -16.33 3.99 -1.60
C ALA A 44 -15.49 4.97 -2.41
N LEU A 45 -15.97 5.36 -3.60
CA LEU A 45 -15.32 6.37 -4.44
C LEU A 45 -15.22 7.74 -3.75
N TRP A 46 -16.26 8.13 -3.01
CA TRP A 46 -16.26 9.34 -2.20
C TRP A 46 -15.22 9.26 -1.06
N TYR A 47 -15.18 8.15 -0.32
CA TYR A 47 -14.25 7.97 0.79
C TYR A 47 -12.78 7.97 0.33
N PHE A 48 -12.50 7.41 -0.85
CA PHE A 48 -11.16 7.30 -1.43
C PHE A 48 -10.91 8.30 -2.58
N ALA A 49 -11.63 9.42 -2.63
CA ALA A 49 -11.63 10.35 -3.77
C ALA A 49 -10.21 10.72 -4.25
N ASP A 50 -9.33 11.05 -3.32
CA ASP A 50 -7.95 11.51 -3.59
C ASP A 50 -6.88 10.46 -3.26
N GLU A 51 -7.30 9.23 -2.98
CA GLU A 51 -6.40 8.13 -2.65
C GLU A 51 -6.05 7.29 -3.87
N THR A 52 -4.83 6.74 -3.89
CA THR A 52 -4.43 5.77 -4.91
C THR A 52 -5.14 4.45 -4.66
N ILE A 53 -5.93 4.02 -5.64
CA ILE A 53 -6.67 2.76 -5.61
C ILE A 53 -6.26 1.88 -6.79
N ALA A 54 -6.51 0.58 -6.67
CA ALA A 54 -6.53 -0.35 -7.77
C ALA A 54 -7.99 -0.72 -8.07
N ALA A 55 -8.42 -0.45 -9.30
CA ALA A 55 -9.74 -0.82 -9.79
C ALA A 55 -9.62 -2.01 -10.76
N PRO A 56 -10.55 -2.98 -10.73
CA PRO A 56 -10.58 -4.05 -11.72
C PRO A 56 -10.62 -3.48 -13.14
N ARG A 57 -9.91 -4.11 -14.07
CA ARG A 57 -10.06 -3.78 -15.50
C ARG A 57 -11.47 -4.16 -15.98
N PRO A 58 -12.01 -3.46 -17.00
CA PRO A 58 -13.31 -3.80 -17.58
C PRO A 58 -13.40 -5.27 -18.02
N GLY A 59 -14.58 -5.86 -17.86
CA GLY A 59 -14.85 -7.25 -18.29
C GLY A 59 -14.55 -8.33 -17.24
N LEU A 60 -14.01 -7.97 -16.07
CA LEU A 60 -13.86 -8.90 -14.96
C LEU A 60 -15.16 -8.99 -14.14
N PRO A 61 -15.55 -10.18 -13.66
CA PRO A 61 -16.52 -10.30 -12.57
C PRO A 61 -16.06 -9.50 -11.35
N VAL A 62 -16.97 -8.72 -10.79
CA VAL A 62 -16.71 -7.84 -9.63
C VAL A 62 -17.67 -8.20 -8.51
N ALA A 63 -17.13 -8.42 -7.32
CA ALA A 63 -17.91 -8.75 -6.14
C ALA A 63 -18.88 -7.61 -5.80
N GLY A 64 -20.13 -7.98 -5.53
CA GLY A 64 -21.22 -7.06 -5.21
C GLY A 64 -22.16 -7.63 -4.16
N PHE A 65 -23.31 -6.99 -4.00
CA PHE A 65 -24.37 -7.43 -3.10
C PHE A 65 -25.74 -7.02 -3.68
N SER A 66 -26.77 -7.79 -3.36
CA SER A 66 -28.14 -7.46 -3.70
C SER A 66 -28.71 -6.43 -2.73
N ARG A 67 -29.35 -5.38 -3.28
CA ARG A 67 -29.96 -4.30 -2.49
C ARG A 67 -31.36 -4.60 -1.98
N SER A 68 -31.98 -5.69 -2.45
CA SER A 68 -33.38 -6.04 -2.18
C SER A 68 -33.55 -7.11 -1.10
N VAL A 69 -32.45 -7.64 -0.56
CA VAL A 69 -32.45 -8.71 0.45
C VAL A 69 -31.58 -8.32 1.63
N SER A 70 -31.73 -9.04 2.74
CA SER A 70 -30.83 -8.89 3.88
C SER A 70 -29.43 -9.40 3.57
N VAL A 71 -28.42 -8.91 4.31
CA VAL A 71 -27.02 -9.38 4.19
C VAL A 71 -26.90 -10.90 4.32
N TRP A 72 -27.67 -11.52 5.23
CA TRP A 72 -27.63 -12.97 5.44
C TRP A 72 -28.16 -13.75 4.24
N GLN A 73 -29.27 -13.29 3.65
CA GLN A 73 -29.84 -13.90 2.45
C GLN A 73 -28.92 -13.72 1.23
N ASP A 74 -28.28 -12.55 1.09
CA ASP A 74 -27.30 -12.28 0.03
C ASP A 74 -26.12 -13.25 0.11
N VAL A 75 -25.54 -13.43 1.31
CA VAL A 75 -24.43 -14.36 1.54
C VAL A 75 -24.84 -15.82 1.32
N GLU A 76 -26.04 -16.21 1.74
CA GLU A 76 -26.56 -17.57 1.51
C GLU A 76 -26.72 -17.86 0.01
N GLN A 77 -27.31 -16.94 -0.74
CA GLN A 77 -27.47 -17.06 -2.21
C GLN A 77 -26.11 -17.07 -2.92
N TRP A 78 -25.18 -16.23 -2.48
CA TRP A 78 -23.81 -16.21 -2.98
C TRP A 78 -23.12 -17.57 -2.75
N ALA A 79 -23.21 -18.13 -1.55
CA ALA A 79 -22.56 -19.40 -1.20
C ALA A 79 -23.08 -20.58 -2.05
N VAL A 80 -24.38 -20.61 -2.37
CA VAL A 80 -24.97 -21.63 -3.25
C VAL A 80 -24.41 -21.55 -4.68
N THR A 81 -24.11 -20.35 -5.17
CA THR A 81 -23.61 -20.12 -6.53
C THR A 81 -22.08 -20.12 -6.63
N HIS A 82 -21.36 -20.15 -5.50
CA HIS A 82 -19.90 -20.13 -5.43
C HIS A 82 -19.36 -21.30 -4.59
N PRO A 83 -19.53 -22.56 -5.04
CA PRO A 83 -18.98 -23.72 -4.35
C PRO A 83 -17.44 -23.63 -4.26
N PRO A 84 -16.81 -24.32 -3.28
CA PRO A 84 -15.35 -24.32 -3.13
C PRO A 84 -14.63 -24.67 -4.44
N GLY A 85 -13.59 -23.88 -4.78
CA GLY A 85 -12.86 -24.01 -6.04
C GLY A 85 -13.38 -23.11 -7.17
N THR A 86 -14.53 -22.46 -6.99
CA THR A 86 -14.99 -21.40 -7.90
C THR A 86 -14.04 -20.19 -7.82
N PRO A 87 -13.63 -19.59 -8.95
CA PRO A 87 -12.89 -18.34 -8.94
C PRO A 87 -13.66 -17.26 -8.18
N ILE A 88 -12.96 -16.53 -7.31
CA ILE A 88 -13.55 -15.39 -6.60
C ILE A 88 -13.62 -14.17 -7.52
N ASP A 89 -14.72 -13.42 -7.42
CA ASP A 89 -14.88 -12.16 -8.13
C ASP A 89 -13.90 -11.10 -7.60
N ALA A 90 -13.48 -10.19 -8.49
CA ALA A 90 -12.54 -9.15 -8.11
C ALA A 90 -13.17 -8.17 -7.10
N PRO A 91 -12.43 -7.69 -6.10
CA PRO A 91 -12.91 -6.61 -5.25
C PRO A 91 -13.16 -5.37 -6.11
N PRO A 92 -14.27 -4.64 -5.90
CA PRO A 92 -14.61 -3.45 -6.71
C PRO A 92 -13.56 -2.34 -6.61
N LEU A 93 -12.80 -2.30 -5.51
CA LEU A 93 -11.74 -1.35 -5.22
C LEU A 93 -10.78 -1.97 -4.21
N VAL A 94 -9.47 -1.77 -4.42
CA VAL A 94 -8.45 -2.02 -3.40
C VAL A 94 -7.72 -0.72 -3.10
N TRP A 95 -7.66 -0.32 -1.83
CA TRP A 95 -6.86 0.84 -1.44
C TRP A 95 -5.37 0.47 -1.51
N ILE A 96 -4.62 1.15 -2.37
CA ILE A 96 -3.18 0.95 -2.53
C ILE A 96 -2.43 1.92 -1.61
N GLY A 97 -2.90 3.16 -1.52
CA GLY A 97 -2.33 4.25 -0.73
C GLY A 97 -0.98 4.74 -1.26
N SER A 98 0.01 3.84 -1.36
CA SER A 98 1.38 4.12 -1.77
C SER A 98 1.83 3.13 -2.86
N PRO A 99 1.75 3.51 -4.15
CA PRO A 99 1.96 2.58 -5.25
C PRO A 99 3.43 2.15 -5.44
N GLU A 100 4.39 2.96 -4.99
CA GLU A 100 5.82 2.66 -5.13
C GLU A 100 6.42 2.22 -3.80
N ILE A 101 7.27 1.19 -3.86
CA ILE A 101 8.04 0.67 -2.72
C ILE A 101 9.52 0.77 -3.07
N VAL A 102 10.27 1.56 -2.30
CA VAL A 102 11.73 1.70 -2.41
C VAL A 102 12.36 1.01 -1.20
N ARG A 103 13.18 0.00 -1.45
CA ARG A 103 13.96 -0.71 -0.41
C ARG A 103 15.42 -0.29 -0.47
N GLY A 104 16.14 -0.49 0.62
CA GLY A 104 17.55 -0.11 0.72
C GLY A 104 17.76 1.40 0.62
N ALA A 105 16.78 2.19 1.04
CA ALA A 105 16.83 3.64 0.91
C ALA A 105 17.59 4.26 2.09
N SER A 106 18.29 5.37 1.84
CA SER A 106 18.89 6.22 2.86
C SER A 106 18.33 7.63 2.75
N LEU A 107 18.04 8.23 3.91
CA LEU A 107 17.58 9.61 4.03
C LEU A 107 18.77 10.49 4.44
N SER A 108 18.94 11.65 3.81
CA SER A 108 19.99 12.58 4.22
C SER A 108 19.77 13.10 5.65
N PRO A 109 20.84 13.52 6.37
CA PRO A 109 20.71 14.00 7.75
C PRO A 109 19.75 15.18 7.95
N ASP A 110 19.61 16.03 6.93
CA ASP A 110 18.69 17.16 6.89
C ASP A 110 17.25 16.77 6.48
N GLY A 111 17.02 15.50 6.12
CA GLY A 111 15.74 15.00 5.63
C GLY A 111 15.34 15.52 4.25
N ALA A 112 16.23 16.17 3.50
CA ALA A 112 15.88 16.81 2.23
C ALA A 112 15.98 15.88 1.01
N THR A 113 16.72 14.77 1.11
CA THR A 113 16.97 13.87 -0.02
C THR A 113 16.83 12.41 0.38
N LEU A 114 16.31 11.61 -0.56
CA LEU A 114 16.24 10.16 -0.47
C LEU A 114 17.11 9.54 -1.55
N ALA A 115 17.93 8.55 -1.21
CA ALA A 115 18.75 7.82 -2.15
C ALA A 115 18.52 6.31 -2.04
N ALA A 116 18.60 5.60 -3.16
CA ALA A 116 18.59 4.14 -3.20
C ALA A 116 19.41 3.66 -4.41
N GLY A 117 20.55 3.01 -4.16
CA GLY A 117 21.53 2.68 -5.19
C GLY A 117 21.99 3.94 -5.95
N ALA A 118 21.90 3.92 -7.28
CA ALA A 118 22.25 5.06 -8.13
C ALA A 118 21.14 6.14 -8.22
N LYS A 119 19.95 5.88 -7.69
CA LYS A 119 18.83 6.83 -7.76
C LYS A 119 18.84 7.79 -6.57
N ARG A 120 18.47 9.04 -6.84
CA ARG A 120 18.31 10.08 -5.83
C ARG A 120 17.09 10.93 -6.16
N TRP A 121 16.33 11.29 -5.13
CA TRP A 121 15.17 12.16 -5.20
C TRP A 121 15.29 13.29 -4.18
N SER A 122 14.67 14.43 -4.49
CA SER A 122 14.24 15.33 -3.42
C SER A 122 13.19 14.61 -2.58
N PHE A 123 13.25 14.76 -1.27
CA PHE A 123 12.35 14.07 -0.36
C PHE A 123 11.23 15.00 0.12
N ALA A 124 10.01 14.50 0.08
CA ALA A 124 8.84 15.16 0.63
C ALA A 124 7.98 14.15 1.41
N LEU A 125 7.14 14.67 2.30
CA LEU A 125 6.14 13.89 3.01
C LEU A 125 4.75 14.30 2.55
N VAL A 126 3.80 13.36 2.54
CA VAL A 126 2.40 13.72 2.32
C VAL A 126 1.92 14.72 3.37
N PRO A 127 1.12 15.74 3.04
CA PRO A 127 0.71 16.77 4.00
C PRO A 127 0.12 16.21 5.29
N LYS A 128 0.44 16.84 6.42
CA LYS A 128 -0.15 16.51 7.72
C LYS A 128 -1.65 16.80 7.71
N ILE A 129 -2.45 15.80 8.08
CA ILE A 129 -3.87 16.01 8.37
C ILE A 129 -3.99 16.80 9.69
N PRO A 130 -4.80 17.87 9.78
CA PRO A 130 -4.87 18.74 10.96
C PRO A 130 -5.13 18.01 12.29
N LEU A 131 -5.97 16.98 12.26
CA LEU A 131 -6.32 16.18 13.44
C LEU A 131 -5.23 15.18 13.86
N ASN A 132 -4.20 14.97 13.03
CA ASN A 132 -3.15 14.02 13.36
C ASN A 132 -2.21 14.60 14.42
N ARG A 133 -2.25 14.05 15.63
CA ARG A 133 -1.38 14.48 16.75
C ARG A 133 0.01 13.84 16.70
N SER A 134 0.18 12.77 15.93
CA SER A 134 1.46 12.06 15.75
C SER A 134 1.85 12.10 14.28
N TYR A 135 2.67 13.07 13.92
CA TYR A 135 3.12 13.26 12.55
C TYR A 135 4.63 13.47 12.52
N TYR A 136 5.24 13.09 11.40
CA TYR A 136 6.67 13.16 11.17
C TYR A 136 7.23 14.55 11.49
N ASN A 137 8.36 14.59 12.19
CA ASN A 137 9.07 15.83 12.56
C ASN A 137 10.59 15.62 12.55
N ALA A 138 11.35 16.62 13.04
CA ALA A 138 12.80 16.57 13.10
C ALA A 138 13.34 15.38 13.93
N ALA A 139 12.64 14.94 14.98
CA ALA A 139 13.04 13.76 15.74
C ALA A 139 12.84 12.46 14.94
N SER A 140 11.80 12.39 14.09
CA SER A 140 11.63 11.31 13.13
C SER A 140 12.79 11.25 12.14
N THR A 141 13.24 12.41 11.61
CA THR A 141 14.42 12.48 10.73
C THR A 141 15.68 12.02 11.45
N ALA A 142 15.96 12.52 12.65
CA ALA A 142 17.14 12.14 13.43
C ALA A 142 17.17 10.63 13.72
N TYR A 143 16.01 10.02 13.94
CA TYR A 143 15.90 8.57 14.10
C TYR A 143 16.07 7.81 12.77
N LEU A 144 15.45 8.26 11.68
CA LEU A 144 15.42 7.48 10.42
C LEU A 144 16.68 7.66 9.56
N ALA A 145 17.29 8.84 9.54
CA ALA A 145 18.45 9.16 8.69
C ALA A 145 19.66 8.22 8.84
N PRO A 146 20.07 7.77 10.05
CA PRO A 146 21.20 6.85 10.18
C PRO A 146 20.88 5.40 9.79
N ARG A 147 19.67 5.08 9.34
CA ARG A 147 19.20 3.71 9.09
C ARG A 147 18.88 3.46 7.62
N THR A 148 18.99 2.20 7.22
CA THR A 148 18.44 1.73 5.94
C THR A 148 16.93 1.61 6.05
N LEU A 149 16.20 2.13 5.07
CA LEU A 149 14.75 2.26 5.09
C LEU A 149 14.09 1.54 3.92
N THR A 150 12.94 0.93 4.21
CA THR A 150 11.90 0.70 3.21
C THR A 150 10.95 1.89 3.24
N VAL A 151 10.81 2.57 2.11
CA VAL A 151 9.95 3.75 1.95
C VAL A 151 8.84 3.43 0.96
N ARG A 152 7.61 3.85 1.27
CA ARG A 152 6.49 3.77 0.33
C ARG A 152 5.91 5.15 0.05
N GLY A 153 5.55 5.39 -1.20
CA GLY A 153 5.03 6.67 -1.66
C GLY A 153 4.81 6.69 -3.17
N SER A 154 5.09 7.86 -3.75
CA SER A 154 5.04 8.08 -5.21
C SER A 154 6.17 9.01 -5.63
N SER A 155 6.78 8.74 -6.77
CA SER A 155 7.77 9.62 -7.40
C SER A 155 7.16 10.41 -8.55
N ARG A 156 7.45 11.70 -8.61
CA ARG A 156 7.05 12.60 -9.69
C ARG A 156 8.07 13.74 -9.79
N ASP A 157 8.51 14.04 -11.00
CA ASP A 157 9.38 15.19 -11.31
C ASP A 157 10.62 15.31 -10.41
N GLY A 158 11.26 14.16 -10.12
CA GLY A 158 12.46 14.09 -9.27
C GLY A 158 12.21 14.20 -7.75
N VAL A 159 10.95 14.28 -7.32
CA VAL A 159 10.55 14.28 -5.91
C VAL A 159 9.93 12.93 -5.56
N PHE A 160 10.35 12.35 -4.44
CA PHE A 160 9.68 11.20 -3.82
C PHE A 160 8.83 11.70 -2.65
N THR A 161 7.52 11.61 -2.78
CA THR A 161 6.57 11.97 -1.70
C THR A 161 6.23 10.72 -0.91
N ALA A 162 6.79 10.60 0.30
CA ALA A 162 6.62 9.45 1.16
C ALA A 162 5.33 9.51 1.99
N ARG A 163 4.71 8.34 2.15
CA ARG A 163 3.57 8.08 3.05
C ARG A 163 3.96 7.19 4.22
N THR A 164 4.88 6.24 4.00
CA THR A 164 5.41 5.38 5.06
C THR A 164 6.91 5.29 4.98
N LEU A 165 7.58 5.36 6.13
CA LEU A 165 9.01 5.09 6.28
C LEU A 165 9.16 4.00 7.34
N TRP A 166 9.93 2.97 7.03
CA TRP A 166 10.14 1.85 7.93
C TRP A 166 11.61 1.48 7.99
N PRO A 167 12.25 1.45 9.17
CA PRO A 167 13.61 0.94 9.31
C PRO A 167 13.68 -0.55 8.96
N GLU A 168 14.62 -0.91 8.08
CA GLU A 168 14.78 -2.30 7.64
C GLU A 168 15.42 -3.20 8.70
N ASP A 169 16.09 -2.59 9.68
CA ASP A 169 16.65 -3.23 10.87
C ASP A 169 15.60 -3.46 11.97
N PHE A 170 14.41 -2.88 11.85
CA PHE A 170 13.34 -3.11 12.83
C PHE A 170 12.92 -4.59 12.78
N ARG A 171 13.10 -5.28 13.90
CA ARG A 171 12.72 -6.67 14.10
C ARG A 171 12.01 -6.78 15.44
N LEU A 172 10.95 -7.59 15.47
CA LEU A 172 10.46 -8.10 16.74
C LEU A 172 11.53 -9.07 17.25
N ASP A 173 12.04 -8.83 18.45
CA ASP A 173 12.98 -9.74 19.08
C ASP A 173 12.24 -11.05 19.38
N SER A 174 12.63 -12.13 18.69
CA SER A 174 12.03 -13.45 18.88
C SER A 174 12.34 -14.06 20.25
N SER A 175 13.31 -13.49 20.98
CA SER A 175 13.66 -13.85 22.35
C SER A 175 13.03 -12.93 23.40
N ALA A 176 12.25 -11.93 22.99
CA ALA A 176 11.54 -11.07 23.92
C ALA A 176 10.61 -11.92 24.81
N PRO A 177 10.64 -11.72 26.14
CA PRO A 177 9.76 -12.47 27.04
C PRO A 177 8.30 -12.17 26.70
N SER A 178 7.48 -13.23 26.61
CA SER A 178 6.05 -13.06 26.42
C SER A 178 5.43 -12.47 27.68
N GLN A 179 4.85 -11.29 27.54
CA GLN A 179 4.04 -10.69 28.59
C GLN A 179 2.58 -11.03 28.33
N ARG A 180 1.94 -11.69 29.30
CA ARG A 180 0.47 -11.80 29.29
C ARG A 180 -0.08 -10.39 29.43
N VAL A 181 -0.84 -9.96 28.43
CA VAL A 181 -1.68 -8.76 28.54
C VAL A 181 -3.01 -9.24 29.11
N ASP A 182 -3.27 -8.95 30.38
CA ASP A 182 -4.58 -9.19 30.95
C ASP A 182 -5.58 -8.26 30.27
N ALA A 183 -6.73 -8.78 29.87
CA ALA A 183 -7.76 -8.02 29.15
C ALA A 183 -8.47 -6.96 30.02
N THR A 184 -7.96 -6.69 31.22
CA THR A 184 -8.55 -5.75 32.18
C THR A 184 -7.59 -4.56 32.35
N PRO A 185 -8.06 -3.31 32.24
CA PRO A 185 -7.23 -2.12 32.40
C PRO A 185 -6.59 -2.00 33.79
#